data_AF-A0A818CWF4-F1
#
_entry.id   AF-A0A818CWF4-F1
#
_cell.length_a   1.000
_cell.length_b   1.000
_cell.length_c   1.000
_cell.angle_alpha   90.00
_cell.angle_beta   90.00
_cell.angle_gamma   90.00
#
_symmetry.space_group_name_H-M   'P 1'
#
loop_
_entity.id
_entity.type
_entity.pdbx_description
1 polymer ?
#
loop_
_entity_poly.entity_id
_entity_poly.type
_entity_poly.pdbx_seq_one_letter_code
_entity_poly.pdbx_strand_id
1 'polypeptide(L)'
;MSSTEQKRTILVTGANRGIGFLIVKKLAKESLPNSTIILLGSRDLKRGEDALIQLGSPSNVHVLQLDTSSRESIIRAKDEINQKYGGQLDVVINNAAIIRKDLSADAAREIFGTNYYGVKILNEYLFPLMQENGRIINVSSRAGPIVLYKASQALQERYASSTLTKYQLDQLVEEFISAIETNTLEHLGYNAEPSFLMYGVNTNCQKSQA
;
A
#
# COMPACT_ATOMS: atom_id res chain seq x y z
N MET A 1 -39.19 -2.79 -5.37
CA MET A 1 -38.01 -3.37 -6.04
C MET A 1 -36.94 -3.55 -4.99
N SER A 2 -36.59 -4.79 -4.66
CA SER A 2 -35.56 -5.11 -3.68
C SER A 2 -34.22 -4.63 -4.23
N SER A 3 -33.56 -3.67 -3.56
CA SER A 3 -32.17 -3.33 -3.85
C SER A 3 -31.35 -4.58 -3.56
N THR A 4 -30.88 -5.27 -4.60
CA THR A 4 -29.90 -6.35 -4.45
C THR A 4 -28.71 -5.79 -3.69
N GLU A 5 -28.47 -6.29 -2.48
CA GLU A 5 -27.41 -5.83 -1.59
C GLU A 5 -26.06 -6.06 -2.29
N GLN A 6 -25.48 -4.97 -2.81
CA GLN A 6 -24.27 -5.05 -3.63
C GLN A 6 -23.11 -5.59 -2.78
N LYS A 7 -22.59 -6.76 -3.15
CA LYS A 7 -21.44 -7.40 -2.52
C LYS A 7 -20.25 -6.45 -2.61
N ARG A 8 -19.62 -6.17 -1.46
CA ARG A 8 -18.43 -5.31 -1.39
C ARG A 8 -17.21 -6.13 -1.01
N THR A 9 -16.08 -5.92 -1.68
CA THR A 9 -14.81 -6.56 -1.33
C THR A 9 -13.76 -5.50 -0.98
N ILE A 10 -13.19 -5.61 0.22
CA ILE A 10 -12.17 -4.70 0.75
C ILE A 10 -10.88 -5.49 0.95
N LEU A 11 -9.79 -5.11 0.28
CA LEU A 11 -8.45 -5.65 0.52
C LEU A 11 -7.67 -4.71 1.43
N VAL A 12 -7.06 -5.25 2.49
CA VAL A 12 -6.11 -4.53 3.34
C VAL A 12 -4.76 -5.26 3.33
N THR A 13 -3.71 -4.63 2.82
CA THR A 13 -2.38 -5.25 2.77
C THR A 13 -1.62 -5.08 4.10
N GLY A 14 -0.77 -6.06 4.46
CA GLY A 14 -0.01 -6.00 5.72
C GLY A 14 -0.91 -6.00 6.96
N ALA A 15 -2.05 -6.67 6.89
CA ALA A 15 -3.12 -6.62 7.88
C ALA A 15 -2.98 -7.64 9.02
N ASN A 16 -1.88 -8.39 9.07
CA ASN A 16 -1.59 -9.31 10.17
C ASN A 16 -1.13 -8.61 11.46
N ARG A 17 -0.80 -7.32 11.41
CA ARG A 17 -0.33 -6.55 12.57
C ARG A 17 -0.58 -5.06 12.42
N GLY A 18 -0.33 -4.31 13.49
CA GLY A 18 -0.25 -2.84 13.47
C GLY A 18 -1.51 -2.18 12.93
N ILE A 19 -1.33 -1.14 12.10
CA ILE A 19 -2.44 -0.34 11.55
C ILE A 19 -3.38 -1.18 10.68
N GLY A 20 -2.83 -2.01 9.78
CA GLY A 20 -3.65 -2.88 8.93
C GLY A 20 -4.55 -3.83 9.72
N PHE A 21 -4.04 -4.41 10.81
CA PHE A 21 -4.84 -5.24 11.71
C PHE A 21 -5.98 -4.44 12.36
N LEU A 22 -5.70 -3.22 12.84
CA LEU A 22 -6.72 -2.37 13.46
C LEU A 22 -7.77 -1.89 12.45
N ILE A 23 -7.38 -1.67 11.19
CA ILE A 23 -8.30 -1.37 10.10
C ILE A 23 -9.25 -2.56 9.89
N VAL A 24 -8.73 -3.78 9.73
CA VAL A 24 -9.58 -4.98 9.57
C VAL A 24 -10.46 -5.18 10.81
N LYS A 25 -9.92 -5.02 12.02
CA LYS A 25 -10.68 -5.11 13.27
C LYS A 25 -11.84 -4.12 13.34
N LYS A 26 -11.63 -2.88 12.89
CA LYS A 26 -12.68 -1.87 12.83
C LYS A 26 -13.70 -2.26 11.77
N LEU A 27 -13.28 -2.54 10.54
CA LEU A 27 -14.18 -2.93 9.44
C LEU A 27 -15.05 -4.14 9.79
N ALA A 28 -14.50 -5.14 10.47
CA ALA A 28 -15.24 -6.33 10.90
C ALA A 28 -16.31 -6.06 11.98
N LYS A 29 -16.24 -4.91 12.66
CA LYS A 29 -17.18 -4.49 13.72
C LYS A 29 -18.13 -3.39 13.30
N GLU A 30 -17.81 -2.66 12.23
CA GLU A 30 -18.68 -1.63 11.67
C GLU A 30 -19.95 -2.29 11.09
N SER A 31 -21.06 -1.56 11.12
CA SER A 31 -22.33 -1.99 10.49
C SER A 31 -22.23 -1.85 8.96
N LEU A 32 -21.37 -2.67 8.35
CA LEU A 32 -21.26 -2.82 6.91
C LEU A 32 -22.36 -3.75 6.39
N PRO A 33 -22.75 -3.66 5.10
CA PRO A 33 -23.63 -4.63 4.48
C PRO A 33 -23.16 -6.06 4.75
N ASN A 34 -24.09 -6.98 5.01
CA ASN A 34 -23.75 -8.38 5.37
C ASN A 34 -22.97 -9.09 4.24
N SER A 35 -23.12 -8.60 3.01
CA SER A 35 -22.41 -9.07 1.82
C SER A 35 -20.97 -8.55 1.71
N THR A 36 -20.45 -7.80 2.68
CA THR A 36 -19.09 -7.24 2.65
C THR A 36 -18.04 -8.28 3.02
N ILE A 37 -17.14 -8.58 2.10
CA ILE A 37 -15.95 -9.43 2.27
C ILE A 37 -14.73 -8.56 2.56
N ILE A 38 -13.98 -8.91 3.60
CA ILE A 38 -12.72 -8.26 3.95
C ILE A 38 -11.57 -9.24 3.76
N LEU A 39 -10.64 -8.90 2.88
CA LEU A 39 -9.43 -9.68 2.62
C LEU A 39 -8.29 -9.13 3.49
N LEU A 40 -7.90 -9.92 4.49
CA LEU A 40 -6.75 -9.69 5.36
C LEU A 40 -5.49 -10.14 4.61
N GLY A 41 -4.85 -9.20 3.91
CA GLY A 41 -3.62 -9.45 3.17
C GLY A 41 -2.43 -9.62 4.11
N SER A 42 -1.71 -10.74 4.01
CA SER A 42 -0.48 -10.99 4.75
C SER A 42 0.54 -11.73 3.88
N ARG A 43 1.79 -11.30 3.90
CA ARG A 43 2.89 -12.01 3.22
C ARG A 43 3.06 -13.44 3.74
N ASP A 44 2.90 -13.60 5.04
CA ASP A 44 2.99 -14.87 5.74
C ASP A 44 1.59 -15.35 6.09
N LEU A 45 1.20 -16.50 5.53
CA LEU A 45 -0.15 -17.05 5.67
C LEU A 45 -0.47 -17.36 7.14
N LYS A 46 0.47 -17.98 7.85
CA LYS A 46 0.29 -18.38 9.25
C LYS A 46 0.05 -17.17 10.16
N ARG A 47 0.84 -16.10 9.99
CA ARG A 47 0.63 -14.84 10.72
C ARG A 47 -0.70 -14.18 10.37
N GLY A 48 -1.20 -14.35 9.14
CA GLY A 48 -2.52 -13.88 8.74
C GLY A 48 -3.64 -14.65 9.45
N GLU A 49 -3.52 -15.98 9.53
CA GLU A 49 -4.45 -16.86 10.26
C GLU A 49 -4.48 -16.56 11.76
N ASP A 50 -3.31 -16.38 12.38
CA ASP A 50 -3.20 -16.03 13.79
C ASP A 50 -3.89 -14.67 14.07
N ALA A 51 -3.74 -13.71 13.16
CA ALA A 51 -4.45 -12.43 13.24
C ALA A 51 -5.97 -12.60 13.07
N LEU A 52 -6.43 -13.46 12.15
CA LEU A 52 -7.86 -13.76 12.00
C LEU A 52 -8.45 -14.39 13.27
N ILE A 53 -7.72 -15.30 13.92
CA ILE A 53 -8.12 -15.88 15.21
C ILE A 53 -8.20 -14.78 16.28
N GLN A 54 -7.23 -13.87 16.34
CA GLN A 54 -7.23 -12.75 17.28
C GLN A 54 -8.44 -11.80 17.07
N LEU A 55 -8.99 -11.73 15.85
CA LEU A 55 -10.21 -10.99 15.55
C LEU A 55 -11.50 -11.70 16.01
N GLY A 56 -11.40 -12.96 16.44
CA GLY A 56 -12.55 -13.82 16.77
C GLY A 56 -13.12 -14.56 15.56
N SER A 57 -12.31 -14.71 14.50
CA SER A 57 -12.68 -15.42 13.26
C SER A 57 -14.03 -14.98 12.65
N PRO A 58 -14.28 -13.67 12.47
CA PRO A 58 -15.50 -13.19 11.83
C PRO A 58 -15.67 -13.82 10.44
N SER A 59 -16.88 -14.27 10.13
CA SER A 59 -17.18 -15.06 8.92
C SER A 59 -16.93 -14.32 7.60
N ASN A 60 -16.88 -12.98 7.66
CA ASN A 60 -16.70 -12.11 6.51
C ASN A 60 -15.25 -11.64 6.31
N VAL A 61 -14.31 -12.10 7.15
CA VAL A 61 -12.88 -11.81 6.99
C VAL A 61 -12.14 -13.07 6.54
N HIS A 62 -11.38 -12.96 5.45
CA HIS A 62 -10.62 -14.06 4.88
C HIS A 62 -9.16 -13.67 4.73
N VAL A 63 -8.25 -14.59 5.08
CA VAL A 63 -6.82 -14.36 4.89
C VAL A 63 -6.48 -14.52 3.41
N LEU A 64 -5.71 -13.59 2.88
CA LEU A 64 -5.16 -13.65 1.52
C LEU A 64 -3.63 -13.58 1.62
N GLN A 65 -2.94 -14.60 1.12
CA GLN A 65 -1.48 -14.55 1.07
C GLN A 65 -1.05 -13.53 0.01
N LEU A 66 -0.43 -12.44 0.46
CA LEU A 66 -0.03 -11.33 -0.39
C LEU A 66 1.26 -10.69 0.12
N ASP A 67 2.35 -10.99 -0.58
CA ASP A 67 3.60 -10.22 -0.52
C ASP A 67 3.58 -9.14 -1.60
N THR A 68 3.50 -7.87 -1.19
CA THR A 68 3.48 -6.75 -2.13
C THR A 68 4.81 -6.53 -2.83
N SER A 69 5.91 -7.11 -2.33
CA SER A 69 7.23 -7.03 -2.96
C SER A 69 7.48 -8.13 -4.02
N SER A 70 6.61 -9.13 -4.13
CA SER A 70 6.73 -10.22 -5.11
C SER A 70 5.61 -10.15 -6.16
N ARG A 71 6.02 -9.98 -7.43
CA ARG A 71 5.09 -9.98 -8.57
C ARG A 71 4.31 -11.30 -8.66
N GLU A 72 4.97 -12.42 -8.43
CA GLU A 72 4.34 -13.74 -8.45
C GLU A 72 3.30 -13.87 -7.34
N SER A 73 3.57 -13.32 -6.16
CA SER A 73 2.58 -13.28 -5.07
C SER A 73 1.37 -12.41 -5.43
N ILE A 74 1.59 -11.27 -6.08
CA ILE A 74 0.50 -10.38 -6.53
C ILE A 74 -0.37 -11.08 -7.57
N ILE A 75 0.23 -11.78 -8.53
CA ILE A 75 -0.49 -12.56 -9.55
C ILE A 75 -1.35 -13.63 -8.89
N ARG A 76 -0.78 -14.44 -7.98
CA ARG A 76 -1.54 -15.47 -7.26
C ARG A 76 -2.70 -14.88 -6.47
N ALA A 77 -2.48 -13.76 -5.77
CA ALA A 77 -3.52 -13.09 -5.01
C ALA A 77 -4.65 -12.56 -5.91
N LYS A 78 -4.32 -11.98 -7.07
CA LYS A 78 -5.30 -11.54 -8.08
C LYS A 78 -6.13 -12.73 -8.58
N ASP A 79 -5.49 -13.85 -8.91
CA ASP A 79 -6.19 -15.05 -9.39
C ASP A 79 -7.10 -15.64 -8.32
N GLU A 80 -6.65 -15.66 -7.07
CA GLU A 80 -7.50 -16.07 -5.93
C GLU A 80 -8.70 -15.13 -5.76
N ILE A 81 -8.53 -13.82 -5.91
CA ILE A 81 -9.63 -12.85 -5.87
C ILE A 81 -10.66 -13.11 -6.97
N ASN A 82 -10.19 -13.42 -8.18
CA ASN A 82 -11.07 -13.80 -9.29
C ASN A 82 -11.85 -15.07 -8.99
N GLN A 83 -11.17 -16.12 -8.56
CA GLN A 83 -11.75 -17.46 -8.39
C GLN A 83 -12.68 -17.56 -7.19
N LYS A 84 -12.33 -16.94 -6.05
CA LYS A 84 -13.04 -17.13 -4.77
C LYS A 84 -13.97 -15.97 -4.41
N TYR A 85 -13.64 -14.75 -4.83
CA TYR A 85 -14.34 -13.56 -4.35
C TYR A 85 -15.13 -12.82 -5.44
N GLY A 86 -15.11 -13.33 -6.67
CA GLY A 86 -15.91 -12.83 -7.80
C GLY A 86 -15.18 -11.79 -8.66
N GLY A 87 -13.88 -11.58 -8.46
CA GLY A 87 -13.06 -10.72 -9.31
C GLY A 87 -13.36 -9.23 -9.24
N GLN A 88 -13.94 -8.79 -8.11
CA GLN A 88 -14.37 -7.40 -7.92
C GLN A 88 -13.81 -6.85 -6.61
N LEU A 89 -13.21 -5.66 -6.68
CA LEU A 89 -12.67 -4.91 -5.55
C LEU A 89 -13.30 -3.53 -5.45
N ASP A 90 -13.83 -3.21 -4.28
CA ASP A 90 -14.41 -1.90 -3.97
C ASP A 90 -13.40 -0.99 -3.29
N VAL A 91 -12.57 -1.57 -2.42
CA VAL A 91 -11.55 -0.82 -1.69
C VAL A 91 -10.26 -1.61 -1.63
N VAL A 92 -9.15 -0.97 -1.96
CA VAL A 92 -7.80 -1.49 -1.71
C VAL A 92 -7.10 -0.52 -0.77
N ILE A 93 -6.68 -1.01 0.39
CA ILE A 93 -5.92 -0.26 1.39
C ILE A 93 -4.49 -0.77 1.37
N ASN A 94 -3.62 -0.01 0.68
CA ASN A 94 -2.19 -0.26 0.61
C ASN A 94 -1.55 0.18 1.93
N ASN A 95 -1.42 -0.75 2.87
CA ASN A 95 -0.86 -0.54 4.20
C ASN A 95 0.46 -1.30 4.45
N ALA A 96 0.74 -2.36 3.69
CA ALA A 96 2.00 -3.09 3.79
C ALA A 96 3.19 -2.14 3.56
N ALA A 97 4.07 -2.07 4.56
CA ALA A 97 5.28 -1.27 4.50
C ALA A 97 6.36 -1.88 5.40
N ILE A 98 7.62 -1.60 5.09
CA ILE A 98 8.78 -1.91 5.93
C ILE A 98 9.56 -0.64 6.27
N ILE A 99 10.38 -0.76 7.30
CA ILE A 99 11.38 0.25 7.68
C ILE A 99 12.69 -0.46 7.99
N ARG A 100 13.79 0.15 7.55
CA ARG A 100 15.16 -0.21 7.91
C ARG A 100 15.77 0.93 8.72
N LYS A 101 16.69 0.58 9.63
CA LYS A 101 17.36 1.56 10.50
C LYS A 101 18.71 2.01 9.96
N ASP A 102 19.28 1.22 9.06
CA ASP A 102 20.54 1.52 8.39
C ASP A 102 20.31 2.33 7.10
N LEU A 103 21.22 3.27 6.83
CA LEU A 103 21.29 3.99 5.57
C LEU A 103 22.27 3.25 4.66
N SER A 104 21.74 2.33 3.87
CA SER A 104 22.49 1.56 2.86
C SER A 104 21.67 1.45 1.58
N ALA A 105 22.34 1.23 0.45
CA ALA A 105 21.66 1.06 -0.83
C ALA A 105 20.74 -0.17 -0.82
N ASP A 106 21.17 -1.25 -0.17
CA ASP A 106 20.35 -2.45 0.00
C ASP A 106 19.12 -2.20 0.86
N ALA A 107 19.25 -1.45 1.95
CA ALA A 107 18.10 -1.02 2.75
C ALA A 107 17.14 -0.13 1.93
N ALA A 108 17.67 0.81 1.14
CA ALA A 108 16.87 1.67 0.28
C ALA A 108 16.12 0.84 -0.77
N ARG A 109 16.79 -0.10 -1.45
CA ARG A 109 16.17 -1.03 -2.42
C ARG A 109 15.06 -1.85 -1.78
N GLU A 110 15.28 -2.40 -0.59
CA GLU A 110 14.25 -3.19 0.12
C GLU A 110 13.03 -2.32 0.46
N ILE A 111 13.27 -1.11 1.00
CA ILE A 111 12.23 -0.15 1.36
C ILE A 111 11.43 0.25 0.12
N PHE A 112 12.07 0.69 -0.96
CA PHE A 112 11.37 1.08 -2.19
C PHE A 112 10.70 -0.11 -2.86
N GLY A 113 11.30 -1.29 -2.79
CA GLY A 113 10.71 -2.54 -3.28
C GLY A 113 9.33 -2.82 -2.67
N THR A 114 9.17 -2.62 -1.35
CA THR A 114 7.88 -2.83 -0.67
C THR A 114 6.98 -1.60 -0.72
N ASN A 115 7.50 -0.44 -0.30
CA ASN A 115 6.71 0.75 0.03
C ASN A 115 6.32 1.58 -1.20
N TYR A 116 7.04 1.42 -2.32
CA TYR A 116 6.79 2.17 -3.56
C TYR A 116 6.48 1.24 -4.73
N TYR A 117 7.46 0.46 -5.19
CA TYR A 117 7.31 -0.42 -6.35
C TYR A 117 6.24 -1.48 -6.10
N GLY A 118 6.21 -2.08 -4.91
CA GLY A 118 5.19 -3.05 -4.55
C GLY A 118 3.77 -2.49 -4.60
N VAL A 119 3.57 -1.27 -4.09
CA VAL A 119 2.28 -0.56 -4.18
C VAL A 119 1.91 -0.25 -5.62
N LYS A 120 2.86 0.25 -6.42
CA LYS A 120 2.67 0.58 -7.84
C LYS A 120 2.25 -0.66 -8.64
N ILE A 121 3.01 -1.74 -8.54
CA ILE A 121 2.75 -3.00 -9.25
C ILE A 121 1.44 -3.61 -8.78
N LEU A 122 1.18 -3.66 -7.47
CA LEU A 122 -0.08 -4.18 -6.95
C LEU A 122 -1.28 -3.43 -7.55
N ASN A 123 -1.22 -2.09 -7.58
CA ASN A 123 -2.28 -1.29 -8.17
C ASN A 123 -2.45 -1.58 -9.66
N GLU A 124 -1.37 -1.74 -10.43
CA GLU A 124 -1.45 -2.10 -11.86
C GLU A 124 -2.17 -3.44 -12.09
N TYR A 125 -1.90 -4.45 -11.26
CA TYR A 125 -2.52 -5.77 -11.38
C TYR A 125 -3.97 -5.82 -10.87
N LEU A 126 -4.30 -5.04 -9.84
CA LEU A 126 -5.64 -5.02 -9.24
C LEU A 126 -6.58 -4.00 -9.88
N PHE A 127 -6.08 -2.98 -10.59
CA PHE A 127 -6.91 -1.96 -11.23
C PHE A 127 -7.99 -2.51 -12.18
N PRO A 128 -7.74 -3.57 -12.98
CA PRO A 128 -8.79 -4.22 -13.76
C PRO A 128 -9.92 -4.82 -12.94
N LEU A 129 -9.67 -5.19 -11.67
CA LEU A 129 -10.68 -5.74 -10.74
C LEU A 129 -11.46 -4.65 -10.00
N MET A 130 -10.98 -3.39 -10.03
CA MET A 130 -11.63 -2.29 -9.31
C MET A 130 -12.99 -1.95 -9.93
N GLN A 131 -13.99 -1.86 -9.07
CA GLN A 131 -15.33 -1.38 -9.42
C GLN A 131 -15.32 0.07 -9.89
N GLU A 132 -16.38 0.48 -10.60
CA GLU A 132 -16.53 1.82 -11.17
C GLU A 132 -16.41 2.93 -10.11
N ASN A 133 -16.87 2.70 -8.88
CA ASN A 133 -16.73 3.63 -7.75
C ASN A 133 -15.69 3.17 -6.71
N GLY A 134 -14.81 2.26 -7.13
CA GLY A 134 -13.79 1.68 -6.28
C GLY A 134 -12.76 2.72 -5.82
N ARG A 135 -12.18 2.50 -4.64
CA ARG A 135 -11.21 3.40 -4.01
C ARG A 135 -9.90 2.68 -3.71
N ILE A 136 -8.79 3.31 -4.07
CA ILE A 136 -7.46 2.92 -3.60
C ILE A 136 -7.01 3.93 -2.55
N ILE A 137 -6.65 3.43 -1.37
CA ILE A 137 -6.19 4.21 -0.22
C ILE A 137 -4.74 3.81 0.04
N ASN A 138 -3.83 4.79 0.00
CA ASN A 138 -2.42 4.57 0.29
C ASN A 138 -2.13 5.08 1.70
N VAL A 139 -1.75 4.16 2.60
CA VAL A 139 -1.28 4.51 3.94
C VAL A 139 0.19 4.87 3.84
N SER A 140 0.49 6.13 4.10
CA SER A 140 1.83 6.71 4.02
C SER A 140 2.29 7.20 5.40
N SER A 141 3.32 8.03 5.43
CA SER A 141 3.93 8.59 6.62
C SER A 141 3.97 10.12 6.56
N ARG A 142 3.69 10.76 7.69
CA ARG A 142 3.96 12.19 7.92
C ARG A 142 5.46 12.51 7.80
N ALA A 143 6.35 11.52 7.93
CA ALA A 143 7.77 11.71 7.64
C ALA A 143 8.02 12.14 6.18
N GLY A 144 7.19 11.68 5.23
CA GLY A 144 7.32 12.04 3.81
C GLY A 144 7.37 13.55 3.56
N PRO A 145 6.30 14.31 3.88
CA PRO A 145 6.32 15.76 3.68
C PRO A 145 7.36 16.48 4.54
N ILE A 146 7.71 15.96 5.73
CA ILE A 146 8.73 16.59 6.59
C ILE A 146 10.13 16.46 5.96
N VAL A 147 10.47 15.28 5.47
CA VAL A 147 11.75 15.02 4.79
C VAL A 147 11.82 15.85 3.52
N LEU A 148 10.73 15.93 2.76
CA LEU A 148 10.68 16.77 1.55
C LEU A 148 10.85 18.26 1.87
N TYR A 149 10.17 18.77 2.91
CA TYR A 149 10.31 20.16 3.34
C TYR A 149 11.75 20.52 3.75
N LYS A 150 12.49 19.55 4.30
CA LYS A 150 13.90 19.71 4.63
C LYS A 150 14.83 19.59 3.43
N ALA A 151 14.38 19.09 2.28
CA ALA A 151 15.22 18.97 1.08
C ALA A 151 15.48 20.34 0.43
N SER A 152 16.42 20.40 -0.51
CA SER A 152 16.67 21.59 -1.32
C SER A 152 15.40 22.04 -2.06
N GLN A 153 15.28 23.34 -2.34
CA GLN A 153 14.17 23.89 -3.11
C GLN A 153 14.02 23.18 -4.47
N ALA A 154 15.13 22.86 -5.14
CA ALA A 154 15.12 22.14 -6.40
C ALA A 154 14.48 20.74 -6.29
N LEU A 155 14.77 19.97 -5.23
CA LEU A 155 14.11 18.69 -5.00
C LEU A 155 12.63 18.87 -4.66
N GLN A 156 12.28 19.87 -3.84
CA GLN A 156 10.89 20.18 -3.52
C GLN A 156 10.08 20.45 -4.79
N GLU A 157 10.60 21.26 -5.71
CA GLU A 157 9.98 21.57 -7.00
C GLU A 157 9.82 20.31 -7.88
N ARG A 158 10.84 19.43 -7.92
CA ARG A 158 10.76 18.17 -8.68
C ARG A 158 9.65 17.25 -8.17
N TYR A 159 9.55 17.05 -6.85
CA TYR A 159 8.52 16.18 -6.24
C TYR A 159 7.12 16.82 -6.23
N ALA A 160 7.02 18.15 -6.19
CA ALA A 160 5.75 18.88 -6.21
C ALA A 160 5.23 19.16 -7.63
N SER A 161 6.01 18.83 -8.66
CA SER A 161 5.63 19.08 -10.05
C SER A 161 4.32 18.37 -10.42
N SER A 162 3.35 19.13 -10.93
CA SER A 162 2.07 18.61 -11.43
C SER A 162 2.21 17.79 -12.72
N THR A 163 3.34 17.88 -13.41
CA THR A 163 3.66 17.11 -14.62
C THR A 163 4.54 15.90 -14.36
N LEU A 164 4.84 15.61 -13.08
CA LEU A 164 5.68 14.47 -12.70
C LEU A 164 5.04 13.15 -13.17
N THR A 165 5.73 12.47 -14.08
CA THR A 165 5.28 11.17 -14.60
C THR A 165 5.74 10.02 -13.69
N LYS A 166 5.07 8.86 -13.79
CA LYS A 166 5.51 7.63 -13.11
C LYS A 166 6.96 7.26 -13.44
N TYR A 167 7.38 7.48 -14.69
CA TYR A 167 8.75 7.21 -15.14
C TYR A 167 9.76 8.13 -14.44
N GLN A 168 9.47 9.43 -14.40
CA GLN A 168 10.34 10.40 -13.70
C GLN A 168 10.38 10.14 -12.18
N LEU A 169 9.27 9.66 -11.61
CA LEU A 169 9.24 9.24 -10.21
C LEU A 169 10.10 8.00 -9.95
N ASP A 170 10.11 7.02 -10.87
CA ASP A 170 11.05 5.90 -10.80
C ASP A 170 12.51 6.39 -10.91
N GLN A 171 12.81 7.34 -11.79
CA GLN A 171 14.14 7.94 -11.90
C GLN A 171 14.58 8.65 -10.61
N LEU A 172 13.69 9.36 -9.93
CA LEU A 172 13.96 9.98 -8.63
C LEU A 172 14.35 8.93 -7.55
N VAL A 173 13.70 7.77 -7.57
CA VAL A 173 14.01 6.65 -6.68
C VAL A 173 15.39 6.08 -6.99
N GLU A 174 15.70 5.81 -8.25
CA GLU A 174 17.01 5.27 -8.65
C GLU A 174 18.15 6.27 -8.39
N GLU A 175 17.92 7.56 -8.62
CA GLU A 175 18.87 8.64 -8.29
C GLU A 175 19.18 8.67 -6.79
N PHE A 176 18.15 8.54 -5.94
CA PHE A 176 18.33 8.47 -4.49
C PHE A 176 19.14 7.24 -4.05
N ILE A 177 18.87 6.06 -4.62
CA ILE A 177 19.62 4.83 -4.31
C ILE A 177 21.09 4.98 -4.73
N SER A 178 21.34 5.46 -5.96
CA SER A 178 22.69 5.72 -6.48
C SER A 178 23.44 6.75 -5.63
N ALA A 179 22.75 7.75 -5.11
CA ALA A 179 23.35 8.76 -4.24
C ALA A 179 23.77 8.21 -2.87
N ILE A 180 23.09 7.19 -2.35
CA ILE A 180 23.55 6.46 -1.16
C ILE A 180 24.84 5.69 -1.49
N GLU A 181 24.88 4.98 -2.62
CA GLU A 181 26.05 4.19 -3.03
C GLU A 181 27.29 5.03 -3.25
N THR A 182 27.10 6.22 -3.81
CA THR A 182 28.19 7.15 -4.14
C THR A 182 28.45 8.18 -3.04
N ASN A 183 27.72 8.13 -1.93
CA ASN A 183 27.78 9.09 -0.82
C ASN A 183 27.58 10.56 -1.27
N THR A 184 26.58 10.80 -2.14
CA THR A 184 26.28 12.11 -2.74
C THR A 184 24.89 12.66 -2.40
N LEU A 185 24.20 12.10 -1.40
CA LEU A 185 22.85 12.55 -1.01
C LEU A 185 22.75 14.06 -0.73
N GLU A 186 23.70 14.62 0.02
CA GLU A 186 23.72 16.05 0.33
C GLU A 186 23.94 16.91 -0.92
N HIS A 187 24.77 16.44 -1.86
CA HIS A 187 25.00 17.12 -3.15
C HIS A 187 23.73 17.18 -4.01
N LEU A 188 22.87 16.17 -3.91
CA LEU A 188 21.55 16.18 -4.54
C LEU A 188 20.52 17.03 -3.78
N GLY A 189 20.86 17.50 -2.58
CA GLY A 189 19.99 18.34 -1.76
C GLY A 189 19.12 17.57 -0.77
N TYR A 190 19.41 16.30 -0.50
CA TYR A 190 18.78 15.56 0.60
C TYR A 190 19.49 15.90 1.91
N ASN A 191 18.75 16.38 2.91
CA ASN A 191 19.30 16.68 4.24
C ASN A 191 19.24 15.44 5.15
N ALA A 192 20.40 15.00 5.65
CA ALA A 192 20.61 13.71 6.31
C ALA A 192 20.26 13.67 7.82
N GLU A 193 19.37 14.54 8.33
CA GLU A 193 19.02 14.57 9.76
C GLU A 193 17.89 13.57 10.10
N PRO A 194 18.12 12.55 10.95
CA PRO A 194 17.17 11.47 11.18
C PRO A 194 16.24 11.80 12.35
N SER A 195 14.93 11.95 12.12
CA SER A 195 14.00 11.92 13.26
C SER A 195 12.53 11.63 12.88
N PHE A 196 12.12 10.39 13.19
CA PHE A 196 10.77 9.90 13.58
C PHE A 196 9.74 9.43 12.52
N LEU A 197 9.16 8.27 12.85
CA LEU A 197 7.94 7.67 12.31
C LEU A 197 6.69 8.42 12.80
N MET A 198 5.84 8.84 11.87
CA MET A 198 4.43 9.18 12.11
C MET A 198 3.63 8.81 10.86
N TYR A 199 2.39 8.31 11.00
CA TYR A 199 1.60 7.82 9.86
C TYR A 199 0.64 8.88 9.32
N GLY A 200 0.31 8.82 8.02
CA GLY A 200 -0.67 9.67 7.36
C GLY A 200 -1.39 8.90 6.24
N VAL A 201 -2.71 9.01 6.15
CA VAL A 201 -3.51 8.32 5.12
C VAL A 201 -3.76 9.28 3.96
N ASN A 202 -3.47 8.88 2.72
CA ASN A 202 -3.84 9.65 1.53
C ASN A 202 -4.89 8.87 0.71
N THR A 203 -6.03 9.51 0.44
CA THR A 203 -7.11 8.99 -0.40
C THR A 203 -7.05 9.69 -1.75
N ASN A 204 -6.57 9.05 -2.83
CA ASN A 204 -6.46 9.79 -4.10
C ASN A 204 -6.57 8.98 -5.41
N CYS A 205 -7.20 7.81 -5.40
CA CYS A 205 -7.56 7.15 -6.67
C CYS A 205 -8.99 6.62 -6.59
N GLN A 206 -9.91 7.38 -7.17
CA GLN A 206 -11.21 6.87 -7.61
C GLN A 206 -11.08 6.51 -9.09
N LYS A 207 -11.59 5.34 -9.48
CA LYS A 207 -11.87 5.09 -10.89
C LYS A 207 -13.02 6.05 -11.24
N SER A 208 -12.82 6.96 -12.20
CA SER A 208 -13.89 7.85 -12.66
C SER A 208 -14.56 7.25 -13.90
N GLN A 209 -15.82 7.61 -14.13
CA GLN A 209 -16.48 7.42 -15.42
C GLN A 209 -15.65 8.09 -16.52
N ALA A 210 -15.46 7.39 -17.63
CA ALA A 210 -14.98 7.96 -18.88
C ALA A 210 -16.10 8.76 -19.54
#